data_AF-A0AA39Y4X6-F1
#
_entry.id   AF-A0AA39Y4X6-F1
#
_cell.length_a   1.000
_cell.length_b   1.000
_cell.length_c   1.000
_cell.angle_alpha   90.00
_cell.angle_beta   90.00
_cell.angle_gamma   90.00
#
_symmetry.space_group_name_H-M   'P 1'
#
loop_
_entity.id
_entity.type
_entity.pdbx_description
1 polymer ?
#
loop_
_entity_poly.entity_id
_entity_poly.type
_entity_poly.pdbx_seq_one_letter_code
_entity_poly.pdbx_strand_id
1 'polypeptide(L)'
;MSPPKRARGNALSKELAELFASNPHDGLSISLALGTIVRCLCQSQRKTGTVQCIKCRTHQHAACYYPTIRELSDLDQQRHLCRSCRALFAKQPTDSQPAKRKADEDLGSTSPKRIKQSNSPQPEIPADPKDPRPAGKPVPFPEKPAVIEERNGEIEFRVVNNDNDRESTIILTGLKCIFQKQLPKMPKDYIARLVYDRTHLSMAIVKKPLEVVGGITYRPFVNRSFAEIVFCAISSDQQVKGYGAHLMSHLKDYVKVSTQERIMHFLTYADNYAIGYFKKQGFTKEITLPKPQWMGYIKDYEGGTIMQCSMVPKIRYLEVGRMLLKQKEAVHAKIKAVSRSYDVHPPPSEWQKGPITRIDPLSIPAIKASGWSMDMDELSRAPRHGPNYNQLLHLLNDMQNNTNAWPFLQPVNKDEVADYYDVIKEPMDLETMESKHEKDMYPTPEDFIKDAMLIFNNCRRYNNESTPYAKAANKLEKYMWSRIREIPEWSHLEGDYAHVK
;
A
#
# COMPACT_ATOMS: atom_id res chain seq x y z
N MET A 1 27.74 -11.43 -62.37
CA MET A 1 28.60 -11.43 -61.17
C MET A 1 28.56 -10.06 -60.51
N SER A 2 27.91 -9.94 -59.35
CA SER A 2 28.17 -8.98 -58.25
C SER A 2 26.95 -8.98 -57.30
N PRO A 3 27.14 -8.90 -55.97
CA PRO A 3 26.13 -9.23 -54.96
C PRO A 3 25.35 -7.98 -54.47
N PRO A 4 24.17 -8.13 -53.82
CA PRO A 4 23.56 -7.03 -53.08
C PRO A 4 23.86 -7.11 -51.57
N LYS A 5 24.70 -6.17 -51.14
CA LYS A 5 24.66 -5.33 -49.93
C LYS A 5 23.92 -5.88 -48.69
N ARG A 6 24.70 -6.47 -47.77
CA ARG A 6 24.48 -6.40 -46.31
C ARG A 6 24.95 -5.03 -45.80
N ALA A 7 24.09 -4.27 -45.10
CA ALA A 7 24.43 -3.41 -43.95
C ALA A 7 23.30 -2.39 -43.68
N ARG A 8 22.55 -2.61 -42.59
CA ARG A 8 21.89 -1.58 -41.72
C ARG A 8 20.99 -2.22 -40.65
N GLY A 9 21.37 -3.40 -40.13
CA GLY A 9 20.60 -4.11 -39.08
C GLY A 9 21.32 -4.27 -37.73
N ASN A 10 22.61 -3.94 -37.64
CA ASN A 10 23.44 -4.30 -36.48
C ASN A 10 23.90 -3.13 -35.60
N ALA A 11 23.38 -1.91 -35.79
CA ALA A 11 23.68 -0.78 -34.90
C ALA A 11 22.66 -0.69 -33.74
N LEU A 12 21.36 -0.82 -34.04
CA LEU A 12 20.28 -0.78 -33.04
C LEU A 12 20.26 -1.96 -32.08
N SER A 13 20.70 -3.14 -32.52
CA SER A 13 20.77 -4.33 -31.65
C SER A 13 21.91 -4.27 -30.64
N LYS A 14 22.98 -3.52 -30.95
CA LYS A 14 24.10 -3.29 -30.03
C LYS A 14 23.80 -2.16 -29.03
N GLU A 15 23.18 -1.07 -29.46
CA GLU A 15 22.74 0.01 -28.54
C GLU A 15 21.64 -0.43 -27.58
N LEU A 16 20.70 -1.29 -28.01
CA LEU A 16 19.66 -1.83 -27.12
C LEU A 16 20.23 -2.89 -26.16
N ALA A 17 21.18 -3.72 -26.60
CA ALA A 17 21.82 -4.71 -25.74
C ALA A 17 22.67 -4.06 -24.64
N GLU A 18 23.32 -2.93 -24.92
CA GLU A 18 24.08 -2.16 -23.91
C GLU A 18 23.15 -1.44 -22.91
N LEU A 19 21.94 -1.04 -23.31
CA LEU A 19 20.94 -0.41 -22.42
C LEU A 19 20.29 -1.38 -21.42
N PHE A 20 20.22 -2.67 -21.77
CA PHE A 20 19.65 -3.73 -20.91
C PHE A 20 20.72 -4.51 -20.12
N ALA A 21 22.01 -4.29 -20.39
CA ALA A 21 23.09 -4.92 -19.65
C ALA A 21 23.46 -4.19 -18.33
N SER A 22 22.92 -2.99 -18.08
CA SER A 22 23.38 -2.14 -16.96
C SER A 22 22.47 -2.06 -15.74
N ASN A 23 21.37 -2.83 -15.63
CA ASN A 23 20.64 -2.94 -14.35
C ASN A 23 19.70 -4.17 -14.25
N PRO A 24 19.93 -5.13 -13.35
CA PRO A 24 19.19 -6.40 -13.36
C PRO A 24 17.87 -6.44 -12.56
N HIS A 25 17.19 -5.31 -12.29
CA HIS A 25 16.00 -5.32 -11.39
C HIS A 25 14.63 -4.87 -11.95
N ASP A 26 14.50 -4.37 -13.19
CA ASP A 26 13.23 -3.77 -13.63
C ASP A 26 12.55 -4.45 -14.82
N GLY A 27 12.50 -5.78 -14.82
CA GLY A 27 11.86 -6.58 -15.89
C GLY A 27 10.47 -7.16 -15.60
N LEU A 28 9.98 -7.14 -14.35
CA LEU A 28 8.89 -8.04 -13.90
C LEU A 28 7.57 -7.36 -13.49
N SER A 29 7.39 -6.07 -13.77
CA SER A 29 6.23 -5.30 -13.27
C SER A 29 5.31 -4.75 -14.37
N ILE A 30 4.96 -5.55 -15.40
CA ILE A 30 3.93 -5.13 -16.38
C ILE A 30 2.91 -6.24 -16.74
N SER A 31 3.09 -7.49 -16.31
CA SER A 31 2.08 -8.56 -16.52
C SER A 31 1.05 -8.71 -15.37
N LEU A 32 1.23 -7.99 -14.25
CA LEU A 32 0.56 -8.28 -12.98
C LEU A 32 -0.78 -7.53 -12.74
N ALA A 33 -1.49 -7.10 -13.79
CA ALA A 33 -2.66 -6.21 -13.64
C ALA A 33 -3.98 -6.68 -14.26
N LEU A 34 -4.15 -7.94 -14.68
CA LEU A 34 -5.44 -8.42 -15.21
C LEU A 34 -5.75 -9.83 -14.71
N GLY A 35 -6.61 -9.92 -13.68
CA GLY A 35 -7.06 -11.21 -13.15
C GLY A 35 -8.09 -11.12 -12.03
N THR A 36 -9.06 -10.22 -12.11
CA THR A 36 -10.16 -10.20 -11.12
C THR A 36 -11.24 -11.20 -11.54
N ILE A 37 -11.07 -12.47 -11.18
CA ILE A 37 -12.21 -13.40 -11.06
C ILE A 37 -12.82 -13.17 -9.68
N VAL A 38 -14.02 -12.58 -9.64
CA VAL A 38 -14.78 -12.43 -8.40
C VAL A 38 -15.30 -13.81 -7.99
N ARG A 39 -14.53 -14.54 -7.16
CA ARG A 39 -15.06 -15.69 -6.41
C ARG A 39 -15.98 -15.17 -5.30
N CYS A 40 -17.19 -15.70 -5.23
CA CYS A 40 -18.13 -15.44 -4.14
C CYS A 40 -17.57 -16.06 -2.84
N LEU A 41 -17.26 -15.24 -1.83
CA LEU A 41 -16.71 -15.65 -0.52
C LEU A 41 -17.75 -16.23 0.45
N CYS A 42 -18.91 -16.68 -0.05
CA CYS A 42 -20.00 -17.18 0.80
C CYS A 42 -19.74 -18.65 1.21
N GLN A 43 -19.60 -18.90 2.52
CA GLN A 43 -19.43 -20.23 3.12
C GLN A 43 -20.76 -21.00 3.33
N SER A 44 -21.87 -20.59 2.68
CA SER A 44 -23.17 -21.22 2.89
C SER A 44 -23.24 -22.61 2.24
N GLN A 45 -23.38 -23.65 3.06
CA GLN A 45 -23.58 -25.06 2.67
C GLN A 45 -24.98 -25.35 2.08
N ARG A 46 -25.86 -24.36 1.92
CA ARG A 46 -27.21 -24.56 1.38
C ARG A 46 -27.19 -24.53 -0.15
N LYS A 47 -27.35 -25.69 -0.80
CA LYS A 47 -27.60 -25.80 -2.24
C LYS A 47 -29.02 -25.30 -2.55
N THR A 48 -29.21 -23.99 -2.71
CA THR A 48 -30.44 -23.42 -3.27
C THR A 48 -30.16 -22.75 -4.61
N GLY A 49 -31.16 -22.76 -5.49
CA GLY A 49 -31.05 -22.40 -6.91
C GLY A 49 -30.39 -21.05 -7.21
N THR A 50 -29.91 -20.91 -8.44
CA THR A 50 -29.31 -19.66 -8.94
C THR A 50 -30.38 -18.71 -9.46
N VAL A 51 -30.30 -17.44 -9.06
CA VAL A 51 -31.11 -16.35 -9.62
C VAL A 51 -30.26 -15.51 -10.56
N GLN A 52 -30.84 -15.07 -11.68
CA GLN A 52 -30.16 -14.25 -12.68
C GLN A 52 -30.50 -12.78 -12.49
N CYS A 53 -29.49 -11.92 -12.45
CA CYS A 53 -29.74 -10.48 -12.38
C CYS A 53 -30.38 -9.97 -13.68
N ILE A 54 -31.52 -9.29 -13.60
CA ILE A 54 -32.22 -8.78 -14.79
C ILE A 54 -31.40 -7.74 -15.58
N LYS A 55 -30.50 -7.00 -14.92
CA LYS A 55 -29.75 -5.90 -15.56
C LYS A 55 -28.43 -6.34 -16.19
N CYS A 56 -27.65 -7.19 -15.51
CA CYS A 56 -26.33 -7.62 -15.99
C CYS A 56 -26.28 -9.11 -16.37
N ARG A 57 -27.39 -9.84 -16.25
CA ARG A 57 -27.54 -11.26 -16.61
C ARG A 57 -26.58 -12.23 -15.90
N THR A 58 -25.90 -11.79 -14.84
CA THR A 58 -25.04 -12.65 -14.02
C THR A 58 -25.88 -13.56 -13.13
N HIS A 59 -25.54 -14.84 -13.07
CA HIS A 59 -26.17 -15.83 -12.18
C HIS A 59 -25.53 -15.79 -10.78
N GLN A 60 -26.35 -15.82 -9.74
CA GLN A 60 -25.90 -15.69 -8.34
C GLN A 60 -26.72 -16.63 -7.44
N HIS A 61 -26.10 -17.15 -6.37
CA HIS A 61 -26.82 -18.01 -5.42
C HIS A 61 -27.89 -17.21 -4.67
N ALA A 62 -29.15 -17.67 -4.72
CA ALA A 62 -30.28 -17.00 -4.07
C ALA A 62 -30.07 -16.81 -2.55
N ALA A 63 -29.49 -17.81 -1.88
CA ALA A 63 -29.21 -17.78 -0.45
C ALA A 63 -28.28 -16.64 0.01
N CYS A 64 -27.45 -16.07 -0.89
CA CYS A 64 -26.58 -14.94 -0.56
C CYS A 64 -27.34 -13.62 -0.37
N TYR A 65 -28.56 -13.54 -0.92
CA TYR A 65 -29.36 -12.30 -0.94
C TYR A 65 -30.64 -12.41 -0.12
N TYR A 66 -31.21 -13.60 0.00
CA TYR A 66 -32.43 -13.88 0.76
C TYR A 66 -32.16 -14.96 1.83
N PRO A 67 -31.37 -14.66 2.87
CA PRO A 67 -30.93 -15.66 3.84
C PRO A 67 -32.07 -16.28 4.67
N THR A 68 -33.21 -15.58 4.75
CA THR A 68 -34.39 -15.96 5.55
C THR A 68 -35.50 -16.63 4.73
N ILE A 69 -35.41 -16.64 3.40
CA ILE A 69 -36.48 -17.12 2.51
C ILE A 69 -36.08 -18.50 1.97
N ARG A 70 -36.94 -19.51 2.17
CA ARG A 70 -36.69 -20.89 1.69
C ARG A 70 -36.95 -21.06 0.20
N GLU A 71 -37.97 -20.38 -0.34
CA GLU A 71 -38.33 -20.38 -1.77
C GLU A 71 -38.72 -18.97 -2.21
N LEU A 72 -38.18 -18.50 -3.34
CA LEU A 72 -38.49 -17.18 -3.92
C LEU A 72 -39.68 -17.30 -4.85
N SER A 73 -40.62 -16.34 -4.77
CA SER A 73 -41.73 -16.22 -5.72
C SER A 73 -41.21 -15.99 -7.15
N ASP A 74 -41.95 -16.44 -8.17
CA ASP A 74 -41.56 -16.26 -9.58
C ASP A 74 -41.36 -14.78 -9.95
N LEU A 75 -42.15 -13.89 -9.33
CA LEU A 75 -42.01 -12.45 -9.51
C LEU A 75 -40.70 -11.90 -8.94
N ASP A 76 -40.25 -12.42 -7.79
CA ASP A 76 -39.00 -12.01 -7.15
C ASP A 76 -37.77 -12.58 -7.89
N GLN A 77 -37.90 -13.78 -8.46
CA GLN A 77 -36.87 -14.35 -9.33
C GLN A 77 -36.70 -13.52 -10.61
N GLN A 78 -37.81 -13.08 -11.22
CA GLN A 78 -37.79 -12.26 -12.44
C GLN A 78 -37.27 -10.83 -12.20
N ARG A 79 -37.41 -10.27 -11.00
CA ARG A 79 -37.00 -8.88 -10.69
C ARG A 79 -35.68 -8.78 -9.92
N HIS A 80 -34.89 -9.85 -9.85
CA HIS A 80 -33.65 -9.88 -9.08
C HIS A 80 -32.58 -8.90 -9.62
N LEU A 81 -32.00 -8.09 -8.72
CA LEU A 81 -30.88 -7.20 -9.00
C LEU A 81 -29.69 -7.55 -8.11
N CYS A 82 -28.53 -7.79 -8.71
CA CYS A 82 -27.30 -8.03 -7.95
C CYS A 82 -26.89 -6.80 -7.14
N ARG A 83 -26.07 -6.99 -6.09
CA ARG A 83 -25.60 -5.92 -5.19
C ARG A 83 -25.08 -4.68 -5.93
N SER A 84 -24.28 -4.90 -6.98
CA SER A 84 -23.69 -3.85 -7.81
C SER A 84 -24.75 -3.09 -8.62
N CYS A 85 -25.68 -3.80 -9.27
CA CYS A 85 -26.78 -3.18 -10.03
C CYS A 85 -27.79 -2.47 -9.11
N ARG A 86 -28.01 -2.97 -7.89
CA ARG A 86 -28.87 -2.35 -6.88
C ARG A 86 -28.25 -1.06 -6.33
N ALA A 87 -26.94 -1.06 -6.06
CA ALA A 87 -26.20 0.13 -5.63
C ALA A 87 -26.17 1.23 -6.70
N LEU A 88 -26.17 0.85 -7.99
CA LEU A 88 -26.28 1.78 -9.10
C LEU A 88 -27.71 2.32 -9.28
N PHE A 89 -28.73 1.49 -9.04
CA PHE A 89 -30.14 1.91 -9.08
C PHE A 89 -30.49 2.87 -7.94
N ALA A 90 -29.95 2.66 -6.74
CA ALA A 90 -30.17 3.54 -5.58
C ALA A 90 -29.52 4.94 -5.72
N LYS A 91 -28.67 5.16 -6.73
CA LYS A 91 -27.99 6.42 -7.01
C LYS A 91 -28.65 7.26 -8.13
N GLN A 92 -29.78 6.81 -8.68
CA GLN A 92 -30.58 7.63 -9.60
C GLN A 92 -31.64 8.39 -8.79
N PRO A 93 -31.82 9.71 -9.02
CA PRO A 93 -32.88 10.47 -8.35
C PRO A 93 -34.23 9.94 -8.82
N THR A 94 -35.04 9.45 -7.89
CA THR A 94 -36.41 9.02 -8.17
C THR A 94 -37.29 10.25 -8.35
N ASP A 95 -37.69 10.50 -9.59
CA ASP A 95 -38.75 11.44 -9.93
C ASP A 95 -40.09 10.82 -9.51
N SER A 96 -40.54 11.15 -8.30
CA SER A 96 -41.87 10.79 -7.81
C SER A 96 -42.42 11.94 -6.97
N GLN A 97 -43.29 12.73 -7.60
CA GLN A 97 -44.16 13.70 -6.94
C GLN A 97 -45.00 13.01 -5.86
N PRO A 98 -45.14 13.60 -4.66
CA PRO A 98 -46.29 13.38 -3.81
C PRO A 98 -47.32 14.50 -3.99
N ALA A 99 -48.58 14.08 -3.96
CA ALA A 99 -49.76 14.87 -4.17
C ALA A 99 -49.97 16.01 -3.15
N LYS A 100 -50.63 17.05 -3.67
CA LYS A 100 -51.17 18.26 -3.02
C LYS A 100 -51.75 18.02 -1.61
N ARG A 101 -51.38 18.89 -0.67
CA ARG A 101 -52.30 19.47 0.34
C ARG A 101 -52.06 20.98 0.43
N LYS A 102 -53.17 21.72 0.44
CA LYS A 102 -53.29 23.19 0.54
C LYS A 102 -53.16 23.66 2.00
N ALA A 103 -52.58 24.84 2.22
CA ALA A 103 -53.19 25.97 2.94
C ALA A 103 -52.23 27.18 3.01
N ASP A 104 -52.66 28.27 2.37
CA ASP A 104 -52.70 29.72 2.69
C ASP A 104 -51.50 30.57 3.19
N GLU A 105 -51.34 31.69 2.44
CA GLU A 105 -51.08 33.11 2.79
C GLU A 105 -49.82 33.47 3.62
N ASP A 106 -49.06 34.56 3.38
CA ASP A 106 -49.31 35.81 2.67
C ASP A 106 -48.00 36.57 2.31
N LEU A 107 -48.10 37.42 1.29
CA LEU A 107 -47.36 38.65 0.89
C LEU A 107 -45.88 38.94 1.27
N GLY A 108 -45.13 39.43 0.27
CA GLY A 108 -43.96 40.31 0.50
C GLY A 108 -43.04 40.50 -0.70
N SER A 109 -43.22 41.58 -1.45
CA SER A 109 -42.48 41.99 -2.65
C SER A 109 -41.02 42.42 -2.39
N THR A 110 -40.18 42.28 -3.43
CA THR A 110 -39.21 43.28 -3.99
C THR A 110 -37.89 42.64 -4.46
N SER A 111 -37.67 42.66 -5.77
CA SER A 111 -36.34 42.84 -6.40
C SER A 111 -36.15 44.35 -6.69
N PRO A 112 -34.96 44.90 -7.03
CA PRO A 112 -33.74 44.24 -7.52
C PRO A 112 -32.40 44.82 -6.98
N LYS A 113 -31.27 44.11 -7.18
CA LYS A 113 -30.05 44.67 -7.81
C LYS A 113 -28.92 43.63 -7.91
N ARG A 114 -28.41 43.53 -9.14
CA ARG A 114 -27.33 42.72 -9.67
C ARG A 114 -25.97 43.35 -9.29
N ILE A 115 -25.06 42.59 -8.67
CA ILE A 115 -23.65 42.98 -8.52
C ILE A 115 -22.77 41.91 -9.22
N LYS A 116 -21.90 42.41 -10.11
CA LYS A 116 -20.99 41.68 -11.00
C LYS A 116 -19.88 40.98 -10.21
N GLN A 117 -19.61 39.71 -10.52
CA GLN A 117 -18.36 39.02 -10.19
C GLN A 117 -17.26 39.40 -11.20
N SER A 118 -16.06 39.66 -10.70
CA SER A 118 -14.83 39.99 -11.44
C SER A 118 -14.14 38.72 -11.95
N ASN A 119 -14.12 38.52 -13.27
CA ASN A 119 -13.28 37.53 -13.94
C ASN A 119 -11.91 38.16 -14.24
N SER A 120 -10.84 37.56 -13.71
CA SER A 120 -9.48 37.78 -14.23
C SER A 120 -9.21 36.76 -15.35
N PRO A 121 -8.62 37.13 -16.49
CA PRO A 121 -8.47 36.21 -17.63
C PRO A 121 -7.34 35.19 -17.39
N GLN A 122 -7.62 33.91 -17.62
CA GLN A 122 -6.58 32.90 -17.84
C GLN A 122 -5.94 33.11 -19.22
N PRO A 123 -4.62 32.88 -19.41
CA PRO A 123 -4.01 32.96 -20.72
C PRO A 123 -4.44 31.76 -21.57
N GLU A 124 -5.19 32.05 -22.64
CA GLU A 124 -5.51 31.09 -23.70
C GLU A 124 -4.25 30.80 -24.52
N ILE A 125 -3.83 29.53 -24.55
CA ILE A 125 -2.83 29.02 -25.48
C ILE A 125 -3.56 28.81 -26.82
N PRO A 126 -3.15 29.46 -27.93
CA PRO A 126 -3.81 29.26 -29.22
C PRO A 126 -3.61 27.82 -29.68
N ALA A 127 -4.71 27.11 -29.92
CA ALA A 127 -4.70 25.79 -30.50
C ALA A 127 -4.26 25.89 -31.98
N ASP A 128 -3.18 25.21 -32.34
CA ASP A 128 -2.73 25.04 -33.72
C ASP A 128 -3.78 24.21 -34.51
N PRO A 129 -4.35 24.71 -35.62
CA PRO A 129 -5.43 24.05 -36.35
C PRO A 129 -5.08 22.72 -37.06
N LYS A 130 -3.85 22.20 -36.91
CA LYS A 130 -3.35 21.06 -37.71
C LYS A 130 -3.00 19.78 -36.92
N ASP A 131 -3.46 19.62 -35.68
CA ASP A 131 -3.21 18.41 -34.91
C ASP A 131 -4.48 17.53 -34.79
N PRO A 132 -4.59 16.38 -35.48
CA PRO A 132 -5.76 15.51 -35.43
C PRO A 132 -5.75 14.57 -34.22
N ARG A 133 -5.11 14.95 -33.11
CA ARG A 133 -5.16 14.17 -31.87
C ARG A 133 -6.51 14.42 -31.18
N PRO A 134 -7.36 13.39 -31.01
CA PRO A 134 -8.60 13.56 -30.26
C PRO A 134 -8.25 14.06 -28.86
N ALA A 135 -8.86 15.16 -28.42
CA ALA A 135 -8.80 15.60 -27.04
C ALA A 135 -9.23 14.42 -26.15
N GLY A 136 -8.27 13.81 -25.47
CA GLY A 136 -8.51 12.62 -24.65
C GLY A 136 -9.59 12.93 -23.63
N LYS A 137 -10.59 12.05 -23.52
CA LYS A 137 -11.64 12.18 -22.49
C LYS A 137 -10.96 12.29 -21.12
N PRO A 138 -11.32 13.26 -20.27
CA PRO A 138 -10.72 13.41 -18.96
C PRO A 138 -10.97 12.13 -18.16
N VAL A 139 -9.88 11.58 -17.65
CA VAL A 139 -9.90 10.26 -17.03
C VAL A 139 -10.41 10.42 -15.60
N PRO A 140 -11.44 9.68 -15.20
CA PRO A 140 -11.99 9.79 -13.86
C PRO A 140 -10.93 9.36 -12.85
N PHE A 141 -10.49 10.29 -12.01
CA PHE A 141 -9.58 10.03 -10.90
C PHE A 141 -10.39 9.86 -9.62
N PRO A 142 -10.41 8.68 -8.98
CA PRO A 142 -11.08 8.49 -7.70
C PRO A 142 -10.31 9.24 -6.62
N GLU A 143 -10.89 10.35 -6.15
CA GLU A 143 -10.32 11.16 -5.09
C GLU A 143 -10.58 10.52 -3.72
N LYS A 144 -9.61 10.65 -2.82
CA LYS A 144 -9.74 10.19 -1.43
C LYS A 144 -10.65 11.15 -0.65
N PRO A 145 -11.36 10.69 0.38
CA PRO A 145 -12.24 11.54 1.20
C PRO A 145 -11.54 12.80 1.73
N ALA A 146 -10.31 12.68 2.24
CA ALA A 146 -9.52 13.81 2.73
C ALA A 146 -9.32 14.93 1.68
N VAL A 147 -9.13 14.57 0.40
CA VAL A 147 -8.95 15.55 -0.68
C VAL A 147 -10.26 16.27 -1.00
N ILE A 148 -11.37 15.54 -0.92
CA ILE A 148 -12.71 16.10 -1.17
C ILE A 148 -13.08 17.08 -0.05
N GLU A 149 -12.84 16.71 1.21
CA GLU A 149 -13.09 17.57 2.37
C GLU A 149 -12.24 18.85 2.34
N GLU A 150 -10.98 18.77 1.90
CA GLU A 150 -10.12 19.95 1.71
C GLU A 150 -10.67 20.86 0.60
N ARG A 151 -11.07 20.28 -0.54
CA ARG A 151 -11.66 21.05 -1.65
C ARG A 151 -12.97 21.72 -1.25
N ASN A 152 -13.77 21.07 -0.43
CA ASN A 152 -15.00 21.64 0.12
C ASN A 152 -14.72 22.70 1.21
N GLY A 153 -13.47 22.84 1.65
CA GLY A 153 -13.06 23.78 2.70
C GLY A 153 -13.50 23.37 4.09
N GLU A 154 -13.79 22.09 4.32
CA GLU A 154 -14.13 21.51 5.63
C GLU A 154 -12.88 21.33 6.50
N ILE A 155 -11.77 20.92 5.87
CA ILE A 155 -10.46 20.81 6.49
C ILE A 155 -9.46 21.79 5.85
N GLU A 156 -8.45 22.16 6.61
CA GLU A 156 -7.33 22.99 6.19
C GLU A 156 -6.02 22.47 6.80
N PHE A 157 -4.92 22.66 6.08
CA PHE A 157 -3.58 22.33 6.55
C PHE A 157 -2.87 23.60 6.96
N ARG A 158 -2.53 23.72 8.25
CA ARG A 158 -1.84 24.89 8.80
C ARG A 158 -0.49 24.46 9.37
N VAL A 159 0.55 25.22 9.05
CA VAL A 159 1.86 25.08 9.69
C VAL A 159 1.94 26.11 10.80
N VAL A 160 2.14 25.64 12.01
CA VAL A 160 2.18 26.44 13.23
C VAL A 160 3.47 26.18 14.01
N ASN A 161 3.94 27.19 14.72
CA ASN A 161 5.02 27.11 15.69
C ASN A 161 4.65 27.88 16.96
N ASN A 162 5.50 27.84 17.98
CA ASN A 162 5.29 28.62 19.19
C ASN A 162 5.72 30.08 18.99
N ASP A 163 4.89 30.83 18.28
CA ASP A 163 5.00 32.27 17.99
C ASP A 163 4.31 33.17 19.03
N ASN A 164 3.76 32.58 20.10
CA ASN A 164 2.88 33.22 21.09
C ASN A 164 1.52 33.71 20.53
N ASP A 165 1.13 33.31 19.32
CA ASP A 165 -0.20 33.62 18.80
C ASP A 165 -1.27 32.73 19.46
N ARG A 166 -2.47 33.28 19.64
CA ARG A 166 -3.58 32.57 20.30
C ARG A 166 -4.05 31.38 19.46
N GLU A 167 -4.17 31.51 18.14
CA GLU A 167 -4.61 30.40 17.28
C GLU A 167 -3.54 29.31 17.22
N SER A 168 -2.28 29.70 17.02
CA SER A 168 -1.13 28.78 17.04
C SER A 168 -1.09 27.98 18.35
N THR A 169 -1.29 28.65 19.50
CA THR A 169 -1.32 27.99 20.82
C THR A 169 -2.46 27.00 20.96
N ILE A 170 -3.67 27.33 20.46
CA ILE A 170 -4.82 26.41 20.47
C ILE A 170 -4.51 25.17 19.63
N ILE A 171 -3.98 25.35 18.43
CA ILE A 171 -3.65 24.25 17.52
C ILE A 171 -2.55 23.35 18.11
N LEU A 172 -1.48 23.94 18.62
CA LEU A 172 -0.38 23.20 19.28
C LEU A 172 -0.89 22.42 20.50
N THR A 173 -1.80 23.01 21.28
CA THR A 173 -2.41 22.34 22.43
C THR A 173 -3.28 21.16 22.00
N GLY A 174 -4.05 21.31 20.91
CA GLY A 174 -4.81 20.22 20.30
C GLY A 174 -3.91 19.08 19.83
N LEU A 175 -2.82 19.40 19.11
CA LEU A 175 -1.83 18.43 18.66
C LEU A 175 -1.16 17.69 19.83
N LYS A 176 -0.74 18.42 20.87
CA LYS A 176 -0.19 17.83 22.09
C LYS A 176 -1.13 16.77 22.68
N CYS A 177 -2.42 17.10 22.81
CA CYS A 177 -3.43 16.18 23.33
C CYS A 177 -3.59 14.94 22.45
N ILE A 178 -3.52 15.07 21.12
CA ILE A 178 -3.57 13.92 20.20
C ILE A 178 -2.32 13.07 20.35
N PHE A 179 -1.12 13.65 20.32
CA PHE A 179 0.13 12.90 20.49
C PHE A 179 0.17 12.16 21.82
N GLN A 180 -0.23 12.80 22.92
CA GLN A 180 -0.29 12.16 24.24
C GLN A 180 -1.26 10.97 24.31
N LYS A 181 -2.31 10.96 23.48
CA LYS A 181 -3.28 9.85 23.40
C LYS A 181 -2.80 8.74 22.45
N GLN A 182 -2.25 9.10 21.29
CA GLN A 182 -1.86 8.16 20.23
C GLN A 182 -0.47 7.54 20.44
N LEU A 183 0.39 8.19 21.22
CA LEU A 183 1.76 7.75 21.51
C LEU A 183 1.93 7.48 23.03
N PRO A 184 1.31 6.43 23.58
CA PRO A 184 1.33 6.17 25.03
C PRO A 184 2.71 5.81 25.57
N LYS A 185 3.63 5.33 24.71
CA LYS A 185 5.02 5.02 25.09
C LYS A 185 5.87 6.27 25.33
N MET A 186 5.43 7.43 24.83
CA MET A 186 6.17 8.69 24.95
C MET A 186 5.74 9.46 26.20
N PRO A 187 6.67 9.94 27.04
CA PRO A 187 6.33 10.73 28.22
C PRO A 187 5.53 12.00 27.87
N LYS A 188 4.48 12.29 28.63
CA LYS A 188 3.58 13.42 28.34
C LYS A 188 4.28 14.77 28.37
N ASP A 189 5.21 14.96 29.31
CA ASP A 189 6.00 16.20 29.45
C ASP A 189 7.01 16.35 28.32
N TYR A 190 7.56 15.22 27.84
CA TYR A 190 8.45 15.20 26.69
C TYR A 190 7.74 15.69 25.42
N ILE A 191 6.52 15.17 25.16
CA ILE A 191 5.69 15.62 24.04
C ILE A 191 5.40 17.11 24.17
N ALA A 192 4.94 17.57 25.34
CA ALA A 192 4.62 18.98 25.56
C ALA A 192 5.82 19.89 25.29
N ARG A 193 6.99 19.53 25.83
CA ARG A 193 8.22 20.32 25.67
C ARG A 193 8.62 20.47 24.21
N LEU A 194 8.52 19.41 23.39
CA LEU A 194 8.90 19.48 21.98
C LEU A 194 7.84 20.14 21.09
N VAL A 195 6.55 19.94 21.35
CA VAL A 195 5.48 20.57 20.58
C VAL A 195 5.50 22.09 20.77
N TYR A 196 5.80 22.59 21.98
CA TYR A 196 5.92 24.03 22.25
C TYR A 196 7.35 24.58 22.04
N ASP A 197 8.29 23.78 21.58
CA ASP A 197 9.65 24.24 21.31
C ASP A 197 9.66 25.12 20.05
N ARG A 198 10.33 26.27 20.12
CA ARG A 198 10.36 27.25 19.02
C ARG A 198 11.15 26.77 17.80
N THR A 199 12.02 25.78 17.95
CA THR A 199 12.79 25.20 16.85
C THR A 199 12.02 24.11 16.11
N HIS A 200 10.87 23.69 16.64
CA HIS A 200 10.00 22.69 16.03
C HIS A 200 8.84 23.38 15.31
N LEU A 201 8.46 22.81 14.17
CA LEU A 201 7.31 23.20 13.38
C LEU A 201 6.29 22.07 13.41
N SER A 202 5.01 22.41 13.48
CA SER A 202 3.93 21.43 13.44
C SER A 202 2.99 21.73 12.29
N MET A 203 2.82 20.76 11.39
CA MET A 203 1.78 20.80 10.38
C MET A 203 0.53 20.11 10.94
N ALA A 204 -0.54 20.87 11.14
CA ALA A 204 -1.80 20.42 11.69
C ALA A 204 -2.87 20.31 10.60
N ILE A 205 -3.73 19.29 10.72
CA ILE A 205 -5.01 19.21 10.04
C ILE A 205 -6.05 19.82 10.95
N VAL A 206 -6.63 20.94 10.53
CA VAL A 206 -7.65 21.66 11.29
C VAL A 206 -8.98 21.53 10.54
N LYS A 207 -10.03 21.14 11.26
CA LYS A 207 -11.40 21.17 10.80
C LYS A 207 -12.08 22.41 11.34
N LYS A 208 -12.85 23.10 10.51
CA LYS A 208 -13.54 24.34 10.93
C LYS A 208 -14.54 24.05 12.06
N PRO A 209 -14.61 24.91 13.11
CA PRO A 209 -13.95 26.21 13.21
C PRO A 209 -12.47 26.17 13.66
N LEU A 210 -12.02 25.25 14.52
CA LEU A 210 -10.62 25.16 15.02
C LEU A 210 -10.32 23.78 15.67
N GLU A 211 -10.97 22.72 15.20
CA GLU A 211 -10.80 21.37 15.73
C GLU A 211 -9.56 20.70 15.11
N VAL A 212 -8.63 20.23 15.93
CA VAL A 212 -7.42 19.54 15.44
C VAL A 212 -7.74 18.06 15.24
N VAL A 213 -7.52 17.57 14.01
CA VAL A 213 -7.75 16.15 13.65
C VAL A 213 -6.47 15.32 13.79
N GLY A 214 -5.31 15.94 13.57
CA GLY A 214 -4.02 15.28 13.63
C GLY A 214 -2.91 16.17 13.09
N GLY A 215 -1.67 15.69 13.13
CA GLY A 215 -0.55 16.47 12.64
C GLY A 215 0.79 15.76 12.68
N ILE A 216 1.79 16.44 12.12
CA ILE A 216 3.18 16.06 12.16
C ILE A 216 3.98 17.20 12.77
N THR A 217 4.75 16.91 13.83
CA THR A 217 5.76 17.80 14.37
C THR A 217 7.12 17.39 13.82
N TYR A 218 7.83 18.33 13.22
CA TYR A 218 9.13 18.11 12.62
C TYR A 218 10.10 19.25 12.96
N ARG A 219 11.40 18.96 12.91
CA ARG A 219 12.49 19.90 13.16
C ARG A 219 13.36 20.02 11.91
N PRO A 220 13.35 21.17 11.22
CA PRO A 220 14.14 21.37 10.02
C PRO A 220 15.62 21.66 10.32
N PHE A 221 16.54 20.97 9.65
CA PHE A 221 17.98 21.26 9.67
C PHE A 221 18.44 21.71 8.29
N VAL A 222 18.15 22.98 7.95
CA VAL A 222 18.40 23.55 6.61
C VAL A 222 19.87 23.41 6.18
N ASN A 223 20.82 23.65 7.09
CA ASN A 223 22.26 23.56 6.80
C ASN A 223 22.75 22.12 6.57
N ARG A 224 21.94 21.12 6.94
CA ARG A 224 22.27 19.70 6.84
C ARG A 224 21.32 18.97 5.87
N SER A 225 20.51 19.69 5.11
CA SER A 225 19.63 19.15 4.06
C SER A 225 18.64 18.06 4.48
N PHE A 226 18.35 17.94 5.79
CA PHE A 226 17.36 17.01 6.31
C PHE A 226 16.43 17.66 7.32
N ALA A 227 15.27 17.05 7.57
CA ALA A 227 14.41 17.37 8.69
C ALA A 227 14.07 16.10 9.49
N GLU A 228 14.03 16.24 10.81
CA GLU A 228 13.64 15.18 11.73
C GLU A 228 12.12 15.21 11.91
N ILE A 229 11.43 14.11 11.64
CA ILE A 229 10.04 13.93 12.03
C ILE A 229 10.03 13.39 13.45
N VAL A 230 9.50 14.18 14.38
CA VAL A 230 9.49 13.87 15.81
C VAL A 230 8.20 13.15 16.18
N PHE A 231 7.06 13.69 15.76
CA PHE A 231 5.75 13.10 16.04
C PHE A 231 4.91 13.06 14.78
N CYS A 232 4.17 11.97 14.60
CA CYS A 232 3.18 11.82 13.53
C CYS A 232 2.00 11.03 14.08
N ALA A 233 0.84 11.67 14.18
CA ALA A 233 -0.36 11.01 14.66
C ALA A 233 -1.63 11.66 14.10
N ILE A 234 -2.64 10.81 13.90
CA ILE A 234 -4.00 11.21 13.53
C ILE A 234 -4.94 10.68 14.62
N SER A 235 -5.97 11.45 14.97
CA SER A 235 -6.99 11.02 15.93
C SER A 235 -7.68 9.72 15.48
N SER A 236 -7.91 8.79 16.42
CA SER A 236 -8.39 7.43 16.14
C SER A 236 -9.72 7.38 15.41
N ASP A 237 -10.62 8.31 15.69
CA ASP A 237 -11.94 8.45 15.04
C ASP A 237 -11.84 8.82 13.55
N GLN A 238 -10.72 9.43 13.14
CA GLN A 238 -10.46 9.88 11.79
C GLN A 238 -9.42 9.02 11.04
N GLN A 239 -8.91 7.96 11.68
CA GLN A 239 -8.04 7.00 11.01
C GLN A 239 -8.84 6.29 9.88
N VAL A 240 -8.17 5.81 8.84
CA VAL A 240 -8.74 5.16 7.63
C VAL A 240 -9.24 6.10 6.51
N LYS A 241 -9.59 7.36 6.78
CA LYS A 241 -10.01 8.31 5.72
C LYS A 241 -8.88 8.78 4.78
N GLY A 242 -7.64 8.40 5.09
CA GLY A 242 -6.46 8.73 4.30
C GLY A 242 -5.76 10.03 4.68
N TYR A 243 -6.16 10.69 5.77
CA TYR A 243 -5.55 11.94 6.24
C TYR A 243 -4.04 11.81 6.46
N GLY A 244 -3.55 10.71 7.03
CA GLY A 244 -2.11 10.54 7.28
C GLY A 244 -1.26 10.54 6.00
N ALA A 245 -1.76 9.95 4.91
CA ALA A 245 -1.05 10.01 3.62
C ALA A 245 -1.15 11.40 3.00
N HIS A 246 -2.32 12.05 3.13
CA HIS A 246 -2.53 13.39 2.60
C HIS A 246 -1.67 14.45 3.31
N LEU A 247 -1.57 14.35 4.63
CA LEU A 247 -0.71 15.17 5.48
C LEU A 247 0.77 15.03 5.13
N MET A 248 1.25 13.81 4.87
CA MET A 248 2.63 13.59 4.46
C MET A 248 2.91 14.18 3.08
N SER A 249 1.97 14.09 2.14
CA SER A 249 2.09 14.75 0.83
C SER A 249 2.17 16.27 0.97
N HIS A 250 1.32 16.87 1.79
CA HIS A 250 1.37 18.30 2.12
C HIS A 250 2.70 18.69 2.77
N LEU A 251 3.19 17.90 3.73
CA LEU A 251 4.47 18.15 4.39
C LEU A 251 5.64 18.14 3.40
N LYS A 252 5.69 17.14 2.51
CA LYS A 252 6.74 17.03 1.48
C LYS A 252 6.73 18.24 0.55
N ASP A 253 5.56 18.59 0.02
CA ASP A 253 5.43 19.72 -0.90
C ASP A 253 5.73 21.06 -0.19
N TYR A 254 5.28 21.23 1.05
CA TYR A 254 5.54 22.41 1.86
C TYR A 254 7.03 22.58 2.18
N VAL A 255 7.70 21.53 2.67
CA VAL A 255 9.14 21.60 3.03
C VAL A 255 9.99 21.88 1.79
N LYS A 256 9.67 21.25 0.66
CA LYS A 256 10.37 21.51 -0.60
C LYS A 256 10.28 22.98 -1.03
N VAL A 257 9.07 23.56 -0.99
CA VAL A 257 8.85 24.96 -1.41
C VAL A 257 9.42 25.95 -0.38
N SER A 258 9.13 25.75 0.90
CA SER A 258 9.53 26.67 1.97
C SER A 258 11.05 26.75 2.16
N THR A 259 11.77 25.67 1.88
CA THR A 259 13.25 25.62 2.02
C THR A 259 14.00 25.81 0.71
N GLN A 260 13.30 26.16 -0.38
CA GLN A 260 13.86 26.25 -1.73
C GLN A 260 14.69 25.01 -2.09
N GLU A 261 14.12 23.83 -1.86
CA GLU A 261 14.73 22.51 -2.12
C GLU A 261 16.03 22.20 -1.36
N ARG A 262 16.34 22.96 -0.30
CA ARG A 262 17.51 22.66 0.56
C ARG A 262 17.29 21.41 1.41
N ILE A 263 16.07 21.17 1.88
CA ILE A 263 15.73 19.96 2.62
C ILE A 263 15.09 18.95 1.67
N MET A 264 15.80 17.84 1.44
CA MET A 264 15.37 16.77 0.54
C MET A 264 15.22 15.42 1.23
N HIS A 265 15.59 15.34 2.52
CA HIS A 265 15.56 14.11 3.28
C HIS A 265 14.75 14.28 4.57
N PHE A 266 13.96 13.26 4.91
CA PHE A 266 13.37 13.12 6.23
C PHE A 266 13.99 11.95 6.97
N LEU A 267 14.27 12.15 8.26
CA LEU A 267 14.70 11.11 9.18
C LEU A 267 13.65 11.00 10.29
N THR A 268 13.34 9.78 10.70
CA THR A 268 12.38 9.51 11.79
C THR A 268 12.78 8.25 12.52
N TYR A 269 12.53 8.21 13.81
CA TYR A 269 12.42 6.95 14.54
C TYR A 269 10.97 6.48 14.48
N ALA A 270 10.74 5.30 13.93
CA ALA A 270 9.43 4.71 13.79
C ALA A 270 9.27 3.54 14.76
N ASP A 271 8.14 3.53 15.49
CA ASP A 271 7.70 2.34 16.23
C ASP A 271 7.37 1.19 15.25
N ASN A 272 7.50 -0.05 15.71
CA ASN A 272 7.22 -1.25 14.91
C ASN A 272 5.84 -1.23 14.22
N TYR A 273 4.81 -0.69 14.89
CA TYR A 273 3.46 -0.55 14.32
C TYR A 273 3.37 0.51 13.21
N ALA A 274 4.27 1.48 13.19
CA ALA A 274 4.28 2.59 12.25
C ALA A 274 5.18 2.35 11.02
N ILE A 275 6.07 1.34 11.06
CA ILE A 275 6.98 1.01 9.94
C ILE A 275 6.20 0.83 8.63
N GLY A 276 5.07 0.11 8.66
CA GLY A 276 4.25 -0.10 7.47
C GLY A 276 3.66 1.19 6.89
N TYR A 277 3.33 2.18 7.73
CA TYR A 277 2.89 3.50 7.28
C TYR A 277 4.04 4.26 6.61
N PHE A 278 5.21 4.34 7.26
CA PHE A 278 6.37 5.03 6.75
C PHE A 278 6.91 4.39 5.45
N LYS A 279 6.96 3.06 5.36
CA LYS A 279 7.28 2.34 4.10
C LYS A 279 6.36 2.78 2.96
N LYS A 280 5.04 2.87 3.19
CA LYS A 280 4.08 3.37 2.19
C LYS A 280 4.28 4.83 1.81
N GLN A 281 4.87 5.63 2.70
CA GLN A 281 5.24 7.02 2.41
C GLN A 281 6.63 7.14 1.76
N GLY A 282 7.30 6.04 1.40
CA GLY A 282 8.61 6.04 0.76
C GLY A 282 9.77 6.22 1.74
N PHE A 283 9.60 5.78 2.99
CA PHE A 283 10.72 5.62 3.92
C PHE A 283 11.33 4.22 3.78
N THR A 284 12.65 4.14 3.90
CA THR A 284 13.43 2.91 3.94
C THR A 284 14.19 2.82 5.26
N LYS A 285 14.53 1.60 5.69
CA LYS A 285 15.45 1.36 6.82
C LYS A 285 16.90 1.72 6.46
N GLU A 286 17.23 1.73 5.18
CA GLU A 286 18.58 2.03 4.69
C GLU A 286 18.85 3.54 4.70
N ILE A 287 19.76 3.97 5.58
CA ILE A 287 20.15 5.37 5.70
C ILE A 287 21.29 5.66 4.70
N THR A 288 20.97 6.36 3.63
CA THR A 288 21.94 6.81 2.61
C THR A 288 22.65 8.11 3.02
N LEU A 289 22.10 8.87 3.98
CA LEU A 289 22.75 10.07 4.49
C LEU A 289 24.00 9.74 5.33
N PRO A 290 25.13 10.43 5.10
CA PRO A 290 26.35 10.25 5.91
C PRO A 290 26.09 10.40 7.41
N LYS A 291 26.57 9.45 8.22
CA LYS A 291 26.44 9.46 9.69
C LYS A 291 26.77 10.82 10.34
N PRO A 292 27.88 11.52 10.00
CA PRO A 292 28.22 12.82 10.61
C PRO A 292 27.19 13.93 10.34
N GLN A 293 26.31 13.74 9.35
CA GLN A 293 25.31 14.73 8.99
C GLN A 293 24.12 14.73 9.97
N TRP A 294 23.77 13.58 10.55
CA TRP A 294 22.57 13.41 11.37
C TRP A 294 22.83 12.85 12.77
N MET A 295 23.92 12.10 12.96
CA MET A 295 24.28 11.50 14.24
C MET A 295 24.55 12.59 15.29
N GLY A 296 23.89 12.49 16.45
CA GLY A 296 23.93 13.50 17.53
C GLY A 296 23.01 14.70 17.34
N TYR A 297 22.32 14.83 16.20
CA TYR A 297 21.35 15.90 15.95
C TYR A 297 19.90 15.44 16.12
N ILE A 298 19.62 14.20 15.72
CA ILE A 298 18.33 13.54 15.92
C ILE A 298 18.29 12.90 17.31
N LYS A 299 17.08 12.72 17.85
CA LYS A 299 16.89 12.06 19.14
C LYS A 299 16.71 10.57 18.97
N ASP A 300 17.48 9.80 19.73
CA ASP A 300 17.38 8.34 19.76
C ASP A 300 16.21 7.94 20.66
N TYR A 301 15.39 7.00 20.18
CA TYR A 301 14.28 6.44 20.94
C TYR A 301 14.49 4.93 21.11
N GLU A 302 14.45 4.47 22.35
CA GLU A 302 14.58 3.06 22.68
C GLU A 302 13.45 2.25 22.03
N GLY A 303 13.81 1.22 21.26
CA GLY A 303 12.85 0.38 20.52
C GLY A 303 12.27 1.01 19.25
N GLY A 304 12.76 2.18 18.81
CA GLY A 304 12.42 2.79 17.52
C GLY A 304 13.39 2.35 16.41
N THR A 305 12.87 2.06 15.22
CA THR A 305 13.70 1.83 14.03
C THR A 305 13.94 3.14 13.30
N ILE A 306 15.20 3.50 13.04
CA ILE A 306 15.52 4.67 12.22
C ILE A 306 15.11 4.42 10.76
N MET A 307 14.44 5.39 10.16
CA MET A 307 14.03 5.33 8.76
C MET A 307 14.31 6.64 8.03
N GLN A 308 14.72 6.54 6.77
CA GLN A 308 14.98 7.67 5.89
C GLN A 308 13.97 7.74 4.74
N CYS A 309 13.45 8.93 4.44
CA CYS A 309 12.75 9.22 3.19
C CYS A 309 13.56 10.21 2.37
N SER A 310 13.87 9.86 1.12
CA SER A 310 14.48 10.77 0.15
C SER A 310 13.40 11.27 -0.81
N MET A 311 13.19 12.58 -0.84
CA MET A 311 12.17 13.21 -1.68
C MET A 311 12.61 13.28 -3.14
N VAL A 312 11.66 13.19 -4.06
CA VAL A 312 11.91 13.30 -5.50
C VAL A 312 11.81 14.78 -5.93
N PRO A 313 12.85 15.36 -6.57
CA PRO A 313 12.89 16.79 -6.88
C PRO A 313 11.73 17.28 -7.78
N LYS A 314 11.47 16.59 -8.89
CA LYS A 314 10.55 17.09 -9.94
C LYS A 314 9.06 16.81 -9.70
N ILE A 315 8.70 16.26 -8.53
CA ILE A 315 7.34 15.77 -8.27
C ILE A 315 6.64 16.65 -7.22
N ARG A 316 5.36 16.95 -7.47
CA ARG A 316 4.41 17.44 -6.47
C ARG A 316 3.63 16.26 -5.89
N TYR A 317 3.82 15.98 -4.61
CA TYR A 317 3.27 14.81 -3.93
C TYR A 317 1.73 14.83 -3.82
N LEU A 318 1.11 16.02 -3.78
CA LEU A 318 -0.36 16.14 -3.84
C LEU A 318 -0.94 15.68 -5.19
N GLU A 319 -0.17 15.78 -6.27
CA GLU A 319 -0.61 15.45 -7.63
C GLU A 319 -0.12 14.07 -8.12
N VAL A 320 0.68 13.36 -7.30
CA VAL A 320 1.25 12.05 -7.64
C VAL A 320 0.20 11.06 -8.16
N GLY A 321 -0.97 10.99 -7.53
CA GLY A 321 -2.01 10.07 -7.96
C GLY A 321 -2.47 10.32 -9.40
N ARG A 322 -2.63 11.60 -9.79
CA ARG A 322 -3.02 11.99 -11.14
C ARG A 322 -1.86 11.78 -12.13
N MET A 323 -0.64 12.11 -11.71
CA MET A 323 0.56 11.91 -12.52
C MET A 323 0.76 10.42 -12.87
N LEU A 324 0.67 9.52 -11.87
CA LEU A 324 0.80 8.09 -12.07
C LEU A 324 -0.30 7.54 -12.99
N LEU A 325 -1.53 8.03 -12.87
CA LEU A 325 -2.62 7.64 -13.76
C LEU A 325 -2.32 8.05 -15.22
N LYS A 326 -1.88 9.29 -15.45
CA LYS A 326 -1.46 9.76 -16.78
C LYS A 326 -0.29 8.95 -17.35
N GLN A 327 0.71 8.62 -16.52
CA GLN A 327 1.84 7.79 -16.93
C GLN A 327 1.39 6.38 -17.32
N LYS A 328 0.52 5.76 -16.50
CA LYS A 328 -0.06 4.45 -16.79
C LYS A 328 -0.81 4.45 -18.13
N GLU A 329 -1.56 5.51 -18.41
CA GLU A 329 -2.27 5.63 -19.68
C GLU A 329 -1.36 5.84 -20.88
N ALA A 330 -0.30 6.64 -20.74
CA ALA A 330 0.69 6.79 -21.80
C ALA A 330 1.34 5.45 -22.14
N VAL A 331 1.71 4.67 -21.12
CA VAL A 331 2.22 3.30 -21.28
C VAL A 331 1.17 2.40 -21.93
N HIS A 332 -0.07 2.41 -21.45
CA HIS A 332 -1.16 1.63 -22.05
C HIS A 332 -1.45 2.02 -23.51
N ALA A 333 -1.37 3.30 -23.86
CA ALA A 333 -1.55 3.77 -25.24
C ALA A 333 -0.43 3.23 -26.14
N LYS A 334 0.81 3.22 -25.65
CA LYS A 334 1.93 2.62 -26.38
C LYS A 334 1.78 1.10 -26.50
N ILE A 335 1.36 0.42 -25.43
CA ILE A 335 1.07 -1.01 -25.45
C ILE A 335 -0.03 -1.30 -26.47
N LYS A 336 -1.14 -0.56 -26.49
CA LYS A 336 -2.22 -0.74 -27.49
C LYS A 336 -1.78 -0.49 -28.93
N ALA A 337 -0.76 0.34 -29.16
CA ALA A 337 -0.23 0.54 -30.51
C ALA A 337 0.57 -0.66 -31.04
N VAL A 338 1.07 -1.53 -30.15
CA VAL A 338 1.93 -2.68 -30.50
C VAL A 338 1.22 -4.01 -30.27
N SER A 339 0.53 -4.13 -29.14
CA SER A 339 -0.15 -5.33 -28.68
C SER A 339 -1.59 -5.37 -29.17
N ARG A 340 -2.02 -6.54 -29.61
CA ARG A 340 -3.41 -6.86 -29.96
C ARG A 340 -4.16 -7.57 -28.82
N SER A 341 -3.62 -7.56 -27.60
CA SER A 341 -4.24 -8.25 -26.45
C SER A 341 -5.60 -7.70 -26.02
N TYR A 342 -6.04 -6.56 -26.57
CA TYR A 342 -7.37 -6.01 -26.34
C TYR A 342 -8.45 -6.60 -27.26
N ASP A 343 -8.07 -7.38 -28.28
CA ASP A 343 -9.01 -8.05 -29.17
C ASP A 343 -9.71 -9.19 -28.42
N VAL A 344 -11.03 -9.09 -28.28
CA VAL A 344 -11.83 -10.12 -27.60
C VAL A 344 -12.19 -11.20 -28.63
N HIS A 345 -11.58 -12.37 -28.48
CA HIS A 345 -11.88 -13.52 -29.34
C HIS A 345 -13.07 -14.34 -28.77
N PRO A 346 -14.01 -14.78 -29.61
CA PRO A 346 -15.09 -15.66 -29.18
C PRO A 346 -14.53 -17.03 -28.75
N PRO A 347 -15.25 -17.77 -27.89
CA PRO A 347 -14.86 -19.13 -27.55
C PRO A 347 -14.87 -20.02 -28.80
N PRO A 348 -14.00 -21.06 -28.87
CA PRO A 348 -14.01 -22.06 -29.94
C PRO A 348 -15.40 -22.66 -30.16
N SER A 349 -15.80 -22.81 -31.43
CA SER A 349 -17.09 -23.38 -31.84
C SER A 349 -17.34 -24.79 -31.30
N GLU A 350 -16.27 -25.54 -31.11
CA GLU A 350 -16.20 -26.90 -30.60
C GLU A 350 -16.70 -26.99 -29.15
N TRP A 351 -16.65 -25.88 -28.41
CA TRP A 351 -17.15 -25.79 -27.04
C TRP A 351 -18.60 -25.31 -26.94
N GLN A 352 -19.25 -24.93 -28.06
CA GLN A 352 -20.66 -24.52 -28.04
C GLN A 352 -21.64 -25.70 -27.97
N LYS A 353 -21.24 -26.91 -28.41
CA LYS A 353 -22.14 -28.06 -28.53
C LYS A 353 -21.48 -29.35 -28.03
N GLY A 354 -21.59 -29.63 -26.73
CA GLY A 354 -21.21 -30.92 -26.14
C GLY A 354 -20.15 -30.84 -25.04
N PRO A 355 -19.70 -32.01 -24.53
CA PRO A 355 -18.68 -32.07 -23.48
C PRO A 355 -17.37 -31.41 -23.97
N ILE A 356 -16.73 -30.63 -23.09
CA ILE A 356 -15.52 -29.86 -23.39
C ILE A 356 -14.40 -30.81 -23.81
N THR A 357 -14.06 -30.81 -25.10
CA THR A 357 -12.94 -31.57 -25.64
C THR A 357 -11.65 -30.76 -25.54
N ARG A 358 -10.52 -31.45 -25.31
CA ARG A 358 -9.19 -30.84 -25.28
C ARG A 358 -8.84 -30.38 -26.70
N ILE A 359 -8.65 -29.07 -26.88
CA ILE A 359 -8.21 -28.45 -28.14
C ILE A 359 -6.71 -28.17 -28.03
N ASP A 360 -5.97 -28.37 -29.11
CA ASP A 360 -4.58 -27.91 -29.22
C ASP A 360 -4.55 -26.37 -29.26
N PRO A 361 -3.94 -25.68 -28.29
CA PRO A 361 -3.91 -24.22 -28.28
C PRO A 361 -3.27 -23.60 -29.54
N LEU A 362 -2.34 -24.30 -30.21
CA LEU A 362 -1.69 -23.81 -31.44
C LEU A 362 -2.62 -23.86 -32.67
N SER A 363 -3.72 -24.60 -32.60
CA SER A 363 -4.73 -24.62 -33.68
C SER A 363 -5.54 -23.33 -33.73
N ILE A 364 -5.57 -22.56 -32.63
CA ILE A 364 -6.32 -21.30 -32.53
C ILE A 364 -5.45 -20.16 -33.10
N PRO A 365 -5.85 -19.53 -34.23
CA PRO A 365 -5.03 -18.53 -34.91
C PRO A 365 -4.63 -17.34 -34.04
N ALA A 366 -5.51 -16.94 -33.11
CA ALA A 366 -5.25 -15.86 -32.15
C ALA A 366 -4.15 -16.20 -31.14
N ILE A 367 -4.13 -17.44 -30.63
CA ILE A 367 -3.11 -17.92 -29.68
C ILE A 367 -1.77 -18.06 -30.40
N LYS A 368 -1.77 -18.59 -31.63
CA LYS A 368 -0.56 -18.65 -32.46
C LYS A 368 0.02 -17.26 -32.74
N ALA A 369 -0.84 -16.28 -33.03
CA ALA A 369 -0.42 -14.92 -33.34
C ALA A 369 0.10 -14.12 -32.12
N SER A 370 -0.25 -14.53 -30.89
CA SER A 370 0.25 -13.89 -29.68
C SER A 370 1.69 -14.29 -29.33
N GLY A 371 2.27 -15.26 -30.04
CA GLY A 371 3.57 -15.84 -29.71
C GLY A 371 3.50 -16.77 -28.51
N TRP A 372 2.30 -17.24 -28.15
CA TRP A 372 2.11 -18.21 -27.08
C TRP A 372 2.88 -19.51 -27.38
N SER A 373 3.50 -20.06 -26.35
CA SER A 373 4.18 -21.35 -26.38
C SER A 373 3.81 -22.15 -25.14
N MET A 374 3.97 -23.47 -25.24
CA MET A 374 3.69 -24.38 -24.13
C MET A 374 4.56 -24.06 -22.91
N ASP A 375 5.84 -23.74 -23.14
CA ASP A 375 6.79 -23.35 -22.09
C ASP A 375 6.36 -22.05 -21.38
N MET A 376 5.85 -21.06 -22.12
CA MET A 376 5.32 -19.82 -21.52
C MET A 376 4.07 -20.07 -20.66
N ASP A 377 3.19 -20.98 -21.10
CA ASP A 377 1.99 -21.37 -20.35
C ASP A 377 2.37 -22.09 -19.05
N GLU A 378 3.31 -23.02 -19.12
CA GLU A 378 3.82 -23.75 -17.97
C GLU A 378 4.45 -22.80 -16.93
N LEU A 379 5.29 -21.87 -17.37
CA LEU A 379 5.86 -20.82 -16.51
C LEU A 379 4.78 -19.90 -15.90
N SER A 380 3.73 -19.57 -16.65
CA SER A 380 2.63 -18.71 -16.15
C SER A 380 1.74 -19.41 -15.12
N ARG A 381 1.64 -20.74 -15.21
CA ARG A 381 0.88 -21.59 -14.29
C ARG A 381 1.70 -22.02 -13.09
N ALA A 382 3.02 -21.95 -13.18
CA ALA A 382 3.91 -22.20 -12.06
C ALA A 382 3.53 -21.22 -10.93
N PRO A 383 3.18 -21.73 -9.74
CA PRO A 383 2.92 -20.86 -8.61
C PRO A 383 4.19 -20.08 -8.31
N ARG A 384 4.06 -18.74 -8.16
CA ARG A 384 5.19 -17.84 -7.90
C ARG A 384 6.00 -18.25 -6.68
N HIS A 385 5.32 -18.82 -5.70
CA HIS A 385 5.88 -19.28 -4.44
C HIS A 385 5.51 -20.73 -4.19
N GLY A 386 6.30 -21.41 -3.36
CA GLY A 386 6.01 -22.77 -2.94
C GLY A 386 4.64 -22.92 -2.24
N PRO A 387 4.09 -24.15 -2.17
CA PRO A 387 2.77 -24.40 -1.60
C PRO A 387 2.61 -23.93 -0.14
N ASN A 388 3.71 -23.95 0.61
CA ASN A 388 3.75 -23.61 2.04
C ASN A 388 4.09 -22.14 2.32
N TYR A 389 4.33 -21.32 1.28
CA TYR A 389 4.86 -19.97 1.44
C TYR A 389 4.04 -19.12 2.41
N ASN A 390 2.72 -19.00 2.17
CA ASN A 390 1.87 -18.17 3.03
C ASN A 390 1.79 -18.68 4.47
N GLN A 391 1.81 -20.00 4.67
CA GLN A 391 1.76 -20.60 6.01
C GLN A 391 3.05 -20.31 6.78
N LEU A 392 4.21 -20.42 6.12
CA LEU A 392 5.50 -20.04 6.70
C LEU A 392 5.60 -18.54 6.97
N LEU A 393 5.07 -17.70 6.08
CA LEU A 393 4.98 -16.26 6.29
C LEU A 393 4.16 -15.93 7.54
N HIS A 394 3.02 -16.59 7.72
CA HIS A 394 2.19 -16.40 8.91
C HIS A 394 2.91 -16.85 10.19
N LEU A 395 3.57 -18.01 10.16
CA LEU A 395 4.36 -18.51 11.29
C LEU A 395 5.50 -17.54 11.65
N LEU A 396 6.24 -17.03 10.65
CA LEU A 396 7.31 -16.07 10.85
C LEU A 396 6.81 -14.77 11.48
N ASN A 397 5.70 -14.23 10.97
CA ASN A 397 5.06 -13.03 11.54
C ASN A 397 4.61 -13.25 12.98
N ASP A 398 4.03 -14.42 13.30
CA ASP A 398 3.62 -14.77 14.66
C ASP A 398 4.84 -14.83 15.60
N MET A 399 5.96 -15.38 15.14
CA MET A 399 7.21 -15.40 15.89
C MET A 399 7.77 -13.98 16.10
N GLN A 400 7.86 -13.16 15.05
CA GLN A 400 8.36 -11.78 15.13
C GLN A 400 7.51 -10.90 16.07
N ASN A 401 6.20 -11.12 16.13
CA ASN A 401 5.29 -10.35 17.00
C ASN A 401 5.23 -10.88 18.45
N ASN A 402 5.91 -11.98 18.77
CA ASN A 402 5.94 -12.51 20.12
C ASN A 402 6.77 -11.61 21.05
N THR A 403 6.30 -11.43 22.29
CA THR A 403 7.00 -10.62 23.30
C THR A 403 8.39 -11.12 23.65
N ASN A 404 8.69 -12.40 23.40
CA ASN A 404 10.00 -13.01 23.64
C ASN A 404 10.93 -12.97 22.42
N ALA A 405 10.51 -12.36 21.30
CA ALA A 405 11.32 -12.32 20.07
C ALA A 405 12.36 -11.21 20.04
N TRP A 406 12.30 -10.25 20.98
CA TRP A 406 13.14 -9.05 20.98
C TRP A 406 14.66 -9.28 20.76
N PRO A 407 15.32 -10.36 21.25
CA PRO A 407 16.75 -10.56 20.99
C PRO A 407 17.05 -11.16 19.61
N PHE A 408 16.03 -11.68 18.92
CA PHE A 408 16.17 -12.45 17.68
C PHE A 408 15.60 -11.71 16.48
N LEU A 409 15.09 -10.48 16.66
CA LEU A 409 14.51 -9.69 15.58
C LEU A 409 15.54 -9.25 14.53
N GLN A 410 16.79 -9.09 14.93
CA GLN A 410 17.88 -8.61 14.07
C GLN A 410 19.15 -9.42 14.31
N PRO A 411 20.11 -9.41 13.35
CA PRO A 411 21.42 -10.00 13.55
C PRO A 411 22.14 -9.41 14.77
N VAL A 412 22.89 -10.23 15.50
CA VAL A 412 23.69 -9.77 16.65
C VAL A 412 24.75 -8.78 16.17
N ASN A 413 24.78 -7.58 16.75
CA ASN A 413 25.74 -6.56 16.34
C ASN A 413 27.17 -6.92 16.81
N LYS A 414 28.10 -7.09 15.86
CA LYS A 414 29.51 -7.40 16.16
C LYS A 414 30.20 -6.31 17.00
N ASP A 415 29.80 -5.05 16.85
CA ASP A 415 30.39 -3.94 17.60
C ASP A 415 29.93 -3.95 19.08
N GLU A 416 28.76 -4.53 19.36
CA GLU A 416 28.22 -4.66 20.72
C GLU A 416 28.65 -5.97 21.39
N VAL A 417 28.78 -7.05 20.62
CA VAL A 417 29.15 -8.38 21.10
C VAL A 417 30.33 -8.90 20.28
N ALA A 418 31.54 -8.52 20.70
CA ALA A 418 32.76 -8.68 19.91
C ALA A 418 33.12 -10.14 19.59
N ASP A 419 32.93 -11.05 20.54
CA ASP A 419 33.30 -12.47 20.45
C ASP A 419 32.18 -13.37 19.90
N TYR A 420 30.98 -12.82 19.63
CA TYR A 420 29.83 -13.61 19.21
C TYR A 420 30.11 -14.45 17.96
N TYR A 421 30.68 -13.83 16.93
CA TYR A 421 30.98 -14.48 15.65
C TYR A 421 32.23 -15.39 15.70
N ASP A 422 33.02 -15.30 16.78
CA ASP A 422 34.11 -16.23 17.04
C ASP A 422 33.58 -17.55 17.63
N VAL A 423 32.50 -17.47 18.42
CA VAL A 423 31.84 -18.62 19.05
C VAL A 423 30.77 -19.24 18.14
N ILE A 424 29.93 -18.42 17.51
CA ILE A 424 28.81 -18.84 16.65
C ILE A 424 29.21 -18.74 15.18
N LYS A 425 29.29 -19.89 14.52
CA LYS A 425 29.74 -20.01 13.12
C LYS A 425 28.64 -19.84 12.09
N GLU A 426 27.41 -20.21 12.44
CA GLU A 426 26.24 -20.10 11.57
C GLU A 426 25.20 -19.21 12.25
N PRO A 427 25.36 -17.88 12.20
CA PRO A 427 24.40 -16.95 12.81
C PRO A 427 23.06 -17.01 12.08
N MET A 428 21.97 -16.84 12.82
CA MET A 428 20.62 -16.75 12.28
C MET A 428 19.76 -15.84 13.16
N ASP A 429 18.79 -15.17 12.55
CA ASP A 429 17.85 -14.24 13.18
C ASP A 429 16.58 -14.13 12.31
N LEU A 430 15.52 -13.53 12.86
CA LEU A 430 14.21 -13.45 12.21
C LEU A 430 14.17 -12.47 11.02
N GLU A 431 15.03 -11.46 10.94
CA GLU A 431 15.15 -10.57 9.77
C GLU A 431 15.86 -11.30 8.62
N THR A 432 16.89 -12.10 8.93
CA THR A 432 17.52 -12.99 7.95
C THR A 432 16.55 -14.05 7.43
N MET A 433 15.76 -14.67 8.32
CA MET A 433 14.70 -15.60 7.90
C MET A 433 13.64 -14.94 7.02
N GLU A 434 13.24 -13.69 7.32
CA GLU A 434 12.32 -12.91 6.46
C GLU A 434 12.90 -12.72 5.06
N SER A 435 14.17 -12.33 4.95
CA SER A 435 14.84 -12.18 3.64
C SER A 435 14.97 -13.49 2.87
N LYS A 436 15.27 -14.60 3.56
CA LYS A 436 15.32 -15.95 2.95
C LYS A 436 13.94 -16.38 2.45
N HIS A 437 12.90 -16.09 3.22
CA HIS A 437 11.53 -16.41 2.86
C HIS A 437 11.07 -15.64 1.61
N GLU A 438 11.31 -14.32 1.55
CA GLU A 438 10.98 -13.49 0.37
C GLU A 438 11.67 -13.95 -0.92
N LYS A 439 12.79 -14.67 -0.81
CA LYS A 439 13.58 -15.24 -1.90
C LYS A 439 13.26 -16.71 -2.20
N ASP A 440 12.17 -17.25 -1.65
CA ASP A 440 11.72 -18.63 -1.81
C ASP A 440 12.78 -19.69 -1.37
N MET A 441 13.62 -19.36 -0.38
CA MET A 441 14.67 -20.26 0.13
C MET A 441 14.18 -21.32 1.13
N TYR A 442 12.87 -21.41 1.36
CA TYR A 442 12.24 -22.43 2.20
C TYR A 442 11.27 -23.30 1.38
N PRO A 443 11.79 -24.21 0.56
CA PRO A 443 10.94 -25.10 -0.25
C PRO A 443 10.14 -26.07 0.63
N THR A 444 10.67 -26.41 1.81
CA THR A 444 10.03 -27.29 2.79
C THR A 444 9.90 -26.61 4.16
N PRO A 445 8.87 -26.94 4.97
CA PRO A 445 8.76 -26.45 6.35
C PRO A 445 9.98 -26.80 7.22
N GLU A 446 10.63 -27.93 6.94
CA GLU A 446 11.83 -28.40 7.61
C GLU A 446 12.99 -27.43 7.43
N ASP A 447 13.14 -26.82 6.25
CA ASP A 447 14.20 -25.83 6.01
C ASP A 447 13.97 -24.55 6.82
N PHE A 448 12.70 -24.15 7.01
CA PHE A 448 12.34 -23.06 7.91
C PHE A 448 12.61 -23.41 9.38
N ILE A 449 12.22 -24.61 9.80
CA ILE A 449 12.42 -25.11 11.17
C ILE A 449 13.90 -25.20 11.51
N LYS A 450 14.76 -25.67 10.58
CA LYS A 450 16.22 -25.72 10.78
C LYS A 450 16.79 -24.34 11.14
N ASP A 451 16.44 -23.30 10.39
CA ASP A 451 16.88 -21.94 10.66
C ASP A 451 16.29 -21.40 11.97
N ALA A 452 15.01 -21.65 12.25
CA ALA A 452 14.39 -21.23 13.51
C ALA A 452 15.06 -21.90 14.71
N MET A 453 15.36 -23.20 14.62
CA MET A 453 16.09 -23.95 15.65
C MET A 453 17.52 -23.45 15.79
N LEU A 454 18.17 -23.02 14.70
CA LEU A 454 19.51 -22.43 14.73
C LEU A 454 19.53 -21.15 15.57
N ILE A 455 18.50 -20.31 15.52
CA ILE A 455 18.35 -19.14 16.41
C ILE A 455 18.40 -19.59 17.88
N PHE A 456 17.59 -20.57 18.26
CA PHE A 456 17.47 -21.01 19.65
C PHE A 456 18.73 -21.74 20.15
N ASN A 457 19.31 -22.60 19.32
CA ASN A 457 20.51 -23.35 19.63
C ASN A 457 21.74 -22.46 19.74
N ASN A 458 21.90 -21.47 18.85
CA ASN A 458 22.96 -20.47 18.97
C ASN A 458 22.80 -19.64 20.24
N CYS A 459 21.57 -19.23 20.57
CA CYS A 459 21.29 -18.51 21.80
C CYS A 459 21.71 -19.33 23.04
N ARG A 460 21.33 -20.61 23.12
CA ARG A 460 21.71 -21.51 24.23
C ARG A 460 23.21 -21.85 24.27
N ARG A 461 23.86 -21.93 23.11
CA ARG A 461 25.29 -22.18 23.01
C ARG A 461 26.12 -21.01 23.51
N TYR A 462 25.67 -19.79 23.22
CA TYR A 462 26.37 -18.57 23.60
C TYR A 462 26.02 -18.09 25.01
N ASN A 463 24.76 -18.22 25.42
CA ASN A 463 24.24 -17.67 26.67
C ASN A 463 23.96 -18.75 27.71
N ASN A 464 24.27 -18.47 28.98
CA ASN A 464 23.88 -19.33 30.10
C ASN A 464 22.34 -19.41 30.24
N GLU A 465 21.82 -20.58 30.64
CA GLU A 465 20.38 -20.86 30.82
C GLU A 465 19.64 -19.88 31.75
N SER A 466 20.35 -19.30 32.72
CA SER A 466 19.78 -18.34 33.66
C SER A 466 19.48 -16.97 33.04
N THR A 467 20.08 -16.66 31.88
CA THR A 467 19.98 -15.36 31.22
C THR A 467 18.58 -15.08 30.68
N PRO A 468 18.18 -13.80 30.56
CA PRO A 468 16.95 -13.41 29.88
C PRO A 468 16.87 -13.92 28.43
N TYR A 469 18.02 -13.99 27.74
CA TYR A 469 18.14 -14.47 26.36
C TYR A 469 17.78 -15.95 26.22
N ALA A 470 18.38 -16.82 27.03
CA ALA A 470 18.07 -18.25 27.01
C ALA A 470 16.61 -18.53 27.39
N LYS A 471 16.06 -17.78 28.36
CA LYS A 471 14.64 -17.85 28.73
C LYS A 471 13.73 -17.41 27.57
N ALA A 472 14.10 -16.36 26.85
CA ALA A 472 13.37 -15.87 25.69
C ALA A 472 13.38 -16.90 24.54
N ALA A 473 14.54 -17.50 24.25
CA ALA A 473 14.68 -18.57 23.26
C ALA A 473 13.75 -19.75 23.56
N ASN A 474 13.79 -20.27 24.80
CA ASN A 474 12.95 -21.41 25.20
C ASN A 474 11.45 -21.11 25.11
N LYS A 475 11.03 -19.87 25.44
CA LYS A 475 9.63 -19.45 25.32
C LYS A 475 9.20 -19.29 23.87
N LEU A 476 10.04 -18.70 23.03
CA LEU A 476 9.73 -18.48 21.61
C LEU A 476 9.71 -19.81 20.84
N GLU A 477 10.65 -20.71 21.13
CA GLU A 477 10.67 -22.07 20.57
C GLU A 477 9.38 -22.83 20.92
N LYS A 478 8.99 -22.82 22.20
CA LYS A 478 7.73 -23.44 22.64
C LYS A 478 6.51 -22.84 21.93
N TYR A 479 6.51 -21.52 21.71
CA TYR A 479 5.45 -20.84 20.99
C TYR A 479 5.41 -21.24 19.51
N MET A 480 6.57 -21.30 18.84
CA MET A 480 6.69 -21.78 17.46
C MET A 480 6.12 -23.20 17.32
N TRP A 481 6.52 -24.13 18.19
CA TRP A 481 6.00 -25.50 18.16
C TRP A 481 4.49 -25.58 18.43
N SER A 482 3.97 -24.72 19.32
CA SER A 482 2.52 -24.61 19.53
C SER A 482 1.79 -24.21 18.25
N ARG A 483 2.35 -23.29 17.45
CA ARG A 483 1.77 -22.88 16.16
C ARG A 483 1.89 -23.95 15.09
N ILE A 484 3.03 -24.65 15.03
CA ILE A 484 3.23 -25.76 14.10
C ILE A 484 2.22 -26.88 14.36
N ARG A 485 1.92 -27.19 15.63
CA ARG A 485 0.89 -28.19 15.99
C ARG A 485 -0.53 -27.82 15.59
N GLU A 486 -0.85 -26.53 15.46
CA GLU A 486 -2.15 -26.07 14.99
C GLU A 486 -2.35 -26.34 13.49
N ILE A 487 -1.28 -26.65 12.75
CA ILE A 487 -1.30 -26.96 11.32
C ILE A 487 -1.29 -28.49 11.16
N PRO A 488 -2.41 -29.12 10.73
CA PRO A 488 -2.52 -30.57 10.66
C PRO A 488 -1.40 -31.24 9.86
N GLU A 489 -1.01 -30.62 8.74
CA GLU A 489 0.02 -31.11 7.82
C GLU A 489 1.41 -31.15 8.45
N TRP A 490 1.69 -30.32 9.47
CA TRP A 490 3.02 -30.17 10.09
C TRP A 490 3.08 -30.67 11.53
N SER A 491 1.95 -31.15 12.07
CA SER A 491 1.83 -31.60 13.45
C SER A 491 2.81 -32.70 13.86
N HIS A 492 3.30 -33.50 12.90
CA HIS A 492 4.28 -34.55 13.11
C HIS A 492 5.73 -34.05 13.23
N LEU A 493 6.03 -32.86 12.69
CA LEU A 493 7.41 -32.35 12.58
C LEU A 493 8.05 -32.11 13.95
N GLU A 494 7.29 -31.84 15.02
CA GLU A 494 7.85 -31.66 16.37
C GLU A 494 8.58 -32.92 16.87
N GLY A 495 8.09 -34.12 16.51
CA GLY A 495 8.69 -35.39 16.92
C GLY A 495 10.09 -35.60 16.34
N ASP A 496 10.32 -35.16 15.11
CA ASP A 496 11.59 -35.35 14.40
C ASP A 496 12.73 -34.48 14.97
N TYR A 497 12.38 -33.35 15.59
CA TYR A 497 13.34 -32.42 16.20
C TYR A 497 13.45 -32.56 17.73
N ALA A 498 12.58 -33.35 18.37
CA ALA A 498 12.61 -33.62 19.81
C ALA A 498 13.86 -34.38 20.30
N HIS A 499 14.62 -34.98 19.38
CA HIS A 499 15.83 -35.76 19.66
C HIS A 499 17.14 -34.96 19.53
N VAL A 500 17.08 -33.69 19.14
CA VAL A 500 18.25 -32.81 19.05
C VAL A 500 18.33 -31.99 20.34
N LYS A 501 18.74 -32.63 21.44
CA LYS A 501 19.08 -31.95 22.70
C LYS A 501 20.58 -31.83 22.88
#